data_AF-A0A662Z5B2-F1
#
_entry.id   AF-A0A662Z5B2-F1
#
_cell.length_a   1.000
_cell.length_b   1.000
_cell.length_c   1.000
_cell.angle_alpha   90.00
_cell.angle_beta   90.00
_cell.angle_gamma   90.00
#
_symmetry.space_group_name_H-M   'P 1'
#
loop_
_entity.id
_entity.type
_entity.pdbx_description
1 polymer ?
#
loop_
_entity_poly.entity_id
_entity_poly.type
_entity_poly.pdbx_seq_one_letter_code
_entity_poly.pdbx_strand_id
1 'polypeptide(L)'
;MKNSKYSKWTLTFGAVGAIIGLMLSQFINFNFPGMLGGLTAGVILILINIIIVMRKSDNTPEYDERIINNIKNYYFYASLVFIGTAFVLLSVLMIMEIEMIAVTTIFIAFFIYFAITGLGAMIVRRR
;
A
#
# COMPACT_ATOMS: atom_id res chain seq x y z
N MET A 1 9.90 23.32 22.60
CA MET A 1 10.79 22.15 22.38
C MET A 1 11.54 22.34 21.07
N LYS A 2 12.87 22.21 21.09
CA LYS A 2 13.77 22.50 19.96
C LYS A 2 13.47 21.55 18.80
N ASN A 3 12.91 22.09 17.71
CA ASN A 3 12.50 21.38 16.49
C ASN A 3 13.75 20.89 15.72
N SER A 4 14.45 19.87 16.25
CA SER A 4 15.57 19.26 15.54
C SER A 4 15.02 18.40 14.40
N LYS A 5 15.63 18.45 13.21
CA LYS A 5 15.24 17.65 12.04
C LYS A 5 15.08 16.15 12.36
N TYR A 6 15.77 15.64 13.39
CA TYR A 6 15.75 14.25 13.84
C TYR A 6 14.51 13.87 14.67
N SER A 7 13.83 14.84 15.29
CA SER A 7 12.61 14.58 16.08
C SER A 7 11.47 14.01 15.24
N LYS A 8 11.48 14.24 13.92
CA LYS A 8 10.46 13.71 13.00
C LYS A 8 10.71 12.26 12.61
N TRP A 9 11.91 11.73 12.86
CA TRP A 9 12.29 10.36 12.48
C TRP A 9 12.13 9.33 13.60
N THR A 10 11.55 9.72 14.73
CA THR A 10 11.40 8.87 15.94
C THR A 10 10.64 7.58 15.67
N LEU A 11 9.59 7.61 14.85
CA LEU A 11 8.85 6.42 14.43
C LEU A 11 9.70 5.45 13.59
N THR A 12 10.59 5.97 12.74
CA THR A 12 11.51 5.14 11.94
C THR A 12 12.55 4.48 12.82
N PHE A 13 13.16 5.22 13.75
CA PHE A 13 14.11 4.65 14.71
C PHE A 13 13.45 3.62 15.62
N GLY A 14 12.22 3.88 16.08
CA GLY A 14 11.42 2.92 16.85
C GLY A 14 11.07 1.67 16.04
N ALA A 15 10.69 1.83 14.78
CA ALA A 15 10.40 0.71 13.87
C ALA A 15 11.64 -0.15 13.62
N VAL A 16 12.80 0.45 13.37
CA VAL A 16 14.07 -0.29 13.19
C VAL A 16 14.42 -1.05 14.47
N GLY A 17 14.30 -0.42 15.64
CA GLY A 17 14.50 -1.08 16.94
C GLY A 17 13.54 -2.25 17.17
N ALA A 18 12.26 -2.08 16.80
CA ALA A 18 11.24 -3.12 16.90
C ALA A 18 11.51 -4.30 15.95
N ILE A 19 11.94 -4.03 14.71
CA ILE A 19 12.35 -5.08 13.75
C ILE A 19 13.51 -5.88 14.32
N ILE A 20 14.55 -5.20 14.84
CA ILE A 20 15.72 -5.88 15.40
C ILE A 20 15.32 -6.71 16.62
N GLY A 21 14.51 -6.17 17.53
CA GLY A 21 14.03 -6.89 18.72
C GLY A 21 13.17 -8.10 18.37
N LEU A 22 12.26 -7.97 17.39
CA LEU A 22 11.45 -9.08 16.90
C LEU A 22 12.29 -10.12 16.19
N MET A 23 13.27 -9.72 15.37
CA MET A 23 14.18 -10.66 14.71
C MET A 23 14.96 -11.47 15.73
N LEU A 24 15.56 -10.83 16.73
CA LEU A 24 16.31 -11.53 17.78
C LEU A 24 15.42 -12.47 18.61
N SER A 25 14.21 -12.04 18.97
CA SER A 25 13.25 -12.85 19.74
C SER A 25 12.73 -14.05 18.96
N GLN A 26 12.40 -13.88 17.68
CA GLN A 26 11.81 -14.94 16.86
C GLN A 26 12.87 -15.90 16.29
N PHE A 27 14.14 -15.48 16.19
CA PHE A 27 15.25 -16.34 15.79
C PHE A 27 15.49 -17.48 16.79
N ILE A 28 15.30 -17.22 18.09
CA ILE A 28 15.44 -18.23 19.15
C ILE A 28 14.40 -19.35 18.98
N ASN A 29 13.20 -19.01 18.50
CA ASN A 29 12.09 -19.94 18.33
C ASN A 29 11.91 -20.45 16.88
N PHE A 30 12.81 -20.08 15.94
CA PHE A 30 12.71 -20.38 14.51
C PHE A 30 11.31 -20.10 13.91
N ASN A 31 10.65 -19.04 14.36
CA ASN A 31 9.29 -18.71 13.93
C ASN A 31 9.32 -17.76 12.72
N PHE A 32 9.47 -18.34 11.53
CA PHE A 32 9.49 -17.61 10.26
C PHE A 32 8.23 -16.76 9.99
N PRO A 33 7.00 -17.23 10.26
CA PRO A 33 5.80 -16.40 10.14
C PRO A 33 5.84 -15.13 11.00
N GLY A 34 6.29 -15.24 12.25
CA GLY A 34 6.44 -14.10 13.16
C GLY A 34 7.48 -13.09 12.66
N MET A 35 8.58 -13.58 12.07
CA MET A 35 9.62 -12.75 11.46
C MET A 35 9.09 -11.96 10.26
N LEU A 36 8.34 -12.61 9.37
CA LEU A 36 7.73 -11.98 8.20
C LEU A 36 6.69 -10.92 8.61
N GLY A 37 5.86 -11.22 9.61
CA GLY A 37 4.90 -10.26 10.18
C GLY A 37 5.58 -9.03 10.79
N GLY A 38 6.68 -9.23 11.51
CA GLY A 38 7.47 -8.14 12.08
C GLY A 38 8.10 -7.24 11.02
N LEU A 39 8.63 -7.82 9.93
CA LEU A 39 9.18 -7.05 8.82
C LEU A 39 8.12 -6.23 8.11
N THR A 40 6.96 -6.83 7.82
CA THR A 40 5.87 -6.13 7.14
C THR A 40 5.37 -4.95 7.98
N ALA A 41 5.14 -5.15 9.28
CA ALA A 41 4.75 -4.06 10.18
C ALA A 41 5.81 -2.94 10.26
N GLY A 42 7.08 -3.32 10.33
CA GLY A 42 8.20 -2.38 10.36
C GLY A 42 8.30 -1.53 9.09
N VAL A 43 8.20 -2.14 7.91
CA VAL A 43 8.20 -1.43 6.62
C VAL A 43 7.03 -0.45 6.53
N ILE A 44 5.83 -0.85 6.98
CA ILE A 44 4.65 0.03 7.00
C ILE A 44 4.90 1.27 7.87
N LEU A 45 5.44 1.10 9.08
CA LEU A 45 5.74 2.22 9.98
C LEU A 45 6.79 3.17 9.39
N ILE A 46 7.80 2.63 8.70
CA ILE A 46 8.81 3.44 8.01
C ILE A 46 8.18 4.25 6.88
N LEU A 47 7.33 3.63 6.06
CA LEU A 47 6.62 4.31 4.97
C LEU A 47 5.70 5.43 5.50
N ILE A 48 4.94 5.16 6.56
CA ILE A 48 4.09 6.18 7.21
C ILE A 48 4.94 7.36 7.67
N ASN A 49 6.08 7.09 8.33
CA ASN A 49 6.92 8.17 8.81
C ASN A 49 7.56 8.98 7.67
N ILE A 50 7.97 8.32 6.58
CA ILE A 50 8.43 9.00 5.37
C ILE A 50 7.34 9.94 4.84
N ILE A 51 6.08 9.50 4.77
CA ILE A 51 4.96 10.34 4.34
C ILE A 51 4.80 11.55 5.29
N ILE A 52 4.86 11.35 6.60
CA ILE A 52 4.73 12.43 7.60
C ILE A 52 5.87 13.45 7.45
N VAL A 53 7.11 12.98 7.26
CA VAL A 53 8.29 13.85 7.09
C VAL A 53 8.26 14.59 5.76
N MET A 54 7.80 13.95 4.68
CA MET A 54 7.74 14.53 3.34
C MET A 54 6.54 15.46 3.12
N ARG A 55 5.48 15.34 3.93
CA ARG A 55 4.32 16.22 3.85
C ARG A 55 4.73 17.65 4.24
N LYS A 56 4.64 18.58 3.29
CA LYS A 56 4.87 20.00 3.55
C LYS A 56 3.82 20.51 4.54
N SER A 57 4.26 21.29 5.53
CA SER A 57 3.40 22.07 6.43
C SER A 57 2.92 23.34 5.72
N ASP A 58 2.39 23.21 4.51
CA ASP A 58 1.85 24.34 3.78
C ASP A 58 0.33 24.36 3.99
N ASN A 59 -0.19 25.45 4.55
CA ASN A 59 -1.62 25.64 4.85
C ASN A 59 -2.40 26.17 3.65
N THR A 60 -1.80 26.14 2.46
CA THR A 60 -2.52 26.41 1.21
C THR A 60 -3.46 25.23 0.90
N PRO A 61 -4.65 25.47 0.35
CA PRO A 61 -5.55 24.40 -0.04
C PRO A 61 -4.83 23.50 -1.05
N GLU A 62 -4.48 22.29 -0.60
CA GLU A 62 -3.60 21.35 -1.31
C GLU A 62 -4.29 20.73 -2.54
N TYR A 63 -5.59 21.00 -2.70
CA TYR A 63 -6.44 20.47 -3.75
C TYR A 63 -7.34 21.56 -4.32
N ASP A 64 -7.08 21.90 -5.56
CA ASP A 64 -8.04 22.57 -6.43
C ASP A 64 -9.19 21.58 -6.72
N GLU A 65 -10.43 22.07 -6.89
CA GLU A 65 -11.61 21.25 -7.22
C GLU A 65 -11.34 20.39 -8.47
N ARG A 66 -10.51 20.89 -9.39
CA ARG A 66 -10.04 20.17 -10.58
C ARG A 66 -9.28 18.88 -10.22
N ILE A 67 -8.38 18.91 -9.23
CA ILE A 67 -7.60 17.73 -8.83
C ILE A 67 -8.51 16.68 -8.18
N ILE A 68 -9.43 17.12 -7.32
CA ILE A 68 -10.40 16.23 -6.67
C ILE A 68 -11.26 15.52 -7.73
N ASN A 69 -11.75 16.27 -8.72
CA ASN A 69 -12.58 15.70 -9.77
C ASN A 69 -11.79 14.74 -10.69
N ASN A 70 -10.53 15.06 -11.02
CA ASN A 70 -9.65 14.18 -11.78
C ASN A 70 -9.38 12.85 -11.06
N ILE A 71 -9.08 12.90 -9.75
CA ILE A 71 -8.86 11.71 -8.93
C ILE A 71 -10.14 10.86 -8.82
N LYS A 72 -11.30 11.51 -8.59
CA LYS A 72 -12.59 10.84 -8.52
C LYS A 72 -12.91 10.11 -9.83
N ASN A 73 -12.78 10.80 -10.96
CA ASN A 73 -13.02 10.21 -12.28
C ASN A 73 -12.05 9.06 -12.56
N TYR A 74 -10.78 9.22 -12.21
CA TYR A 74 -9.79 8.15 -12.36
C TYR A 74 -10.18 6.89 -11.60
N TYR A 75 -10.54 6.98 -10.32
CA TYR A 75 -10.95 5.81 -9.54
C TYR A 75 -12.25 5.19 -10.05
N PHE A 76 -13.18 6.01 -10.57
CA PHE A 76 -14.40 5.53 -11.19
C PHE A 76 -14.13 4.71 -12.46
N TYR A 77 -13.29 5.21 -13.36
CA TYR A 77 -12.93 4.47 -14.57
C TYR A 77 -12.07 3.24 -14.25
N ALA A 78 -11.13 3.36 -13.32
CA ALA A 78 -10.28 2.24 -12.91
C ALA A 78 -11.10 1.07 -12.33
N SER A 79 -12.13 1.36 -11.53
CA SER A 79 -12.99 0.32 -10.96
C SER A 79 -13.87 -0.35 -12.02
N LEU A 80 -14.42 0.42 -12.97
CA LEU A 80 -15.17 -0.13 -14.09
C LEU A 80 -14.31 -1.02 -15.00
N VAL A 81 -13.09 -0.58 -15.31
CA VAL A 81 -12.13 -1.39 -16.07
C VAL A 81 -11.81 -2.67 -15.33
N PHE A 82 -11.55 -2.60 -14.02
CA PHE A 82 -11.27 -3.78 -13.22
C PHE A 82 -12.43 -4.78 -13.20
N ILE A 83 -13.65 -4.30 -12.92
CA ILE A 83 -14.86 -5.13 -12.93
C ILE A 83 -15.04 -5.77 -14.32
N GLY A 84 -14.90 -5.00 -15.40
CA GLY A 84 -15.00 -5.51 -16.77
C GLY A 84 -13.97 -6.60 -17.05
N THR A 85 -12.69 -6.37 -16.70
CA THR A 85 -11.64 -7.39 -16.86
C THR A 85 -11.88 -8.63 -16.00
N ALA A 86 -12.41 -8.47 -14.79
CA ALA A 86 -12.73 -9.58 -13.91
C ALA A 86 -13.86 -10.45 -14.48
N PHE A 87 -14.91 -9.84 -15.03
CA PHE A 87 -15.98 -10.58 -15.70
C PHE A 87 -15.45 -11.35 -16.93
N VAL A 88 -14.63 -10.73 -17.77
CA VAL A 88 -14.02 -11.41 -18.92
C VAL A 88 -13.17 -12.60 -18.48
N LEU A 89 -12.32 -12.42 -17.46
CA LEU A 89 -11.52 -13.51 -16.89
C LEU A 89 -12.39 -14.64 -16.33
N LEU A 90 -13.44 -14.33 -15.59
CA LEU A 90 -14.38 -15.32 -15.07
C LEU A 90 -15.07 -16.10 -16.19
N SER A 91 -15.49 -15.42 -17.26
CA SER A 91 -16.08 -16.08 -18.43
C SER A 91 -15.09 -17.04 -19.11
N VAL A 92 -13.82 -16.66 -19.24
CA VAL A 92 -12.78 -17.55 -19.78
C VAL A 92 -12.58 -18.77 -18.89
N LEU A 93 -12.49 -18.57 -17.57
CA LEU A 93 -12.33 -19.66 -16.61
C LEU A 93 -13.52 -20.63 -16.64
N MET A 94 -14.74 -20.13 -16.82
CA MET A 94 -15.94 -20.95 -17.00
C MET A 94 -15.87 -21.81 -18.27
N ILE A 95 -15.42 -21.24 -19.39
CA ILE A 95 -15.25 -21.99 -20.65
C ILE A 95 -14.18 -23.09 -20.51
N MET A 96 -13.16 -22.85 -19.67
CA MET A 96 -12.09 -23.81 -19.39
C MET A 96 -12.48 -24.86 -18.34
N GLU A 97 -13.72 -24.84 -17.82
CA GLU A 97 -14.22 -25.76 -16.78
C GLU A 97 -13.34 -25.77 -15.51
N ILE A 98 -12.73 -24.62 -15.18
CA ILE A 98 -11.91 -24.47 -13.97
C ILE A 98 -12.84 -24.12 -12.80
N GLU A 99 -13.17 -25.12 -11.99
CA GLU A 99 -14.08 -24.96 -10.84
C GLU A 99 -13.39 -24.51 -9.55
N MET A 100 -12.08 -24.78 -9.42
CA MET A 100 -11.32 -24.50 -8.21
C MET A 100 -10.13 -23.59 -8.50
N ILE A 101 -10.08 -22.46 -7.81
CA ILE A 101 -8.94 -21.54 -7.83
C ILE A 101 -8.45 -21.33 -6.40
N ALA A 102 -7.13 -21.36 -6.24
CA ALA A 102 -6.50 -21.02 -4.98
C ALA A 102 -6.82 -19.56 -4.61
N VAL A 103 -7.28 -19.34 -3.38
CA VAL A 103 -7.60 -18.01 -2.84
C VAL A 103 -6.39 -17.07 -2.93
N THR A 104 -5.18 -17.60 -2.78
CA THR A 104 -3.92 -16.85 -2.93
C THR A 104 -3.79 -16.17 -4.29
N THR A 105 -4.19 -16.83 -5.37
CA THR A 105 -4.15 -16.29 -6.74
C THR A 105 -5.07 -15.08 -6.89
N ILE A 106 -6.27 -15.14 -6.29
CA ILE A 106 -7.24 -14.04 -6.28
C ILE A 106 -6.68 -12.84 -5.52
N PHE A 107 -6.09 -13.07 -4.34
CA PHE A 107 -5.48 -12.00 -3.55
C PHE A 107 -4.31 -11.32 -4.29
N ILE A 108 -3.46 -12.09 -4.96
CA ILE A 108 -2.37 -11.52 -5.77
C ILE A 108 -2.94 -10.60 -6.86
N ALA A 109 -4.00 -11.01 -7.55
CA ALA A 109 -4.65 -10.17 -8.56
C ALA A 109 -5.19 -8.85 -7.96
N PHE A 110 -5.83 -8.90 -6.79
CA PHE A 110 -6.28 -7.71 -6.08
C PHE A 110 -5.12 -6.80 -5.65
N PHE A 111 -4.03 -7.37 -5.12
CA PHE A 111 -2.85 -6.59 -4.74
C PHE A 111 -2.23 -5.86 -5.93
N ILE A 112 -2.12 -6.53 -7.08
CA ILE A 112 -1.63 -5.92 -8.32
C ILE A 112 -2.56 -4.78 -8.75
N TYR A 113 -3.87 -4.99 -8.72
CA TYR A 113 -4.85 -3.93 -9.03
C TYR A 113 -4.69 -2.72 -8.09
N PHE A 114 -4.60 -2.93 -6.78
CA PHE A 114 -4.42 -1.82 -5.83
C PHE A 114 -3.09 -1.09 -6.03
N ALA A 115 -2.01 -1.82 -6.31
CA ALA A 115 -0.71 -1.21 -6.58
C ALA A 115 -0.75 -0.34 -7.85
N ILE A 116 -1.28 -0.87 -8.96
CA ILE A 116 -1.37 -0.13 -10.23
C ILE A 116 -2.29 1.08 -10.08
N THR A 117 -3.47 0.90 -9.47
CA THR A 117 -4.42 2.00 -9.30
C THR A 117 -3.89 3.08 -8.37
N GLY A 118 -3.24 2.71 -7.26
CA GLY A 118 -2.59 3.64 -6.33
C GLY A 118 -1.48 4.44 -7.01
N LEU A 119 -0.61 3.78 -7.78
CA LEU A 119 0.45 4.46 -8.55
C LEU A 119 -0.12 5.40 -9.60
N GLY A 120 -1.14 4.97 -10.36
CA GLY A 120 -1.78 5.84 -11.36
C GLY A 120 -2.51 7.03 -10.74
N ALA A 121 -3.10 6.88 -9.55
CA ALA A 121 -3.70 7.99 -8.81
C ALA A 121 -2.66 9.05 -8.40
N MET A 122 -1.45 8.63 -8.02
CA MET A 122 -0.35 9.56 -7.73
C MET A 122 0.09 10.36 -8.96
N ILE A 123 0.00 9.76 -10.16
CA ILE A 123 0.30 10.43 -11.43
C ILE A 123 -0.81 11.42 -11.78
N VAL A 124 -2.08 11.00 -11.69
CA VAL A 124 -3.25 11.84 -11.99
C VAL A 124 -3.32 13.04 -11.04
N ARG A 125 -2.96 12.86 -9.76
CA ARG A 125 -2.90 13.95 -8.76
C ARG A 125 -1.95 15.08 -9.16
N ARG A 126 -0.92 14.82 -9.98
CA ARG A 126 0.06 15.83 -10.42
C ARG A 126 -0.38 16.61 -11.66
N ARG A 127 -1.53 16.28 -12.27
CA ARG A 127 -2.08 16.94 -13.46
C ARG A 127 -3.42 17.62 -13.15
#